data_AF-A0A2K3KLQ7-F1
#
_entry.id   AF-A0A2K3KLQ7-F1
#
_cell.length_a   1.000
_cell.length_b   1.000
_cell.length_c   1.000
_cell.angle_alpha   90.00
_cell.angle_beta   90.00
_cell.angle_gamma   90.00
#
_symmetry.space_group_name_H-M   'P 1'
#
loop_
_entity.id
_entity.type
_entity.pdbx_description
1 polymer ?
#
loop_
_entity_poly.entity_id
_entity_poly.type
_entity_poly.pdbx_seq_one_letter_code
_entity_poly.pdbx_strand_id
1 'polypeptide(L)' 'MDPPVIVDKDGKSTLVLKAEGNWSKEEGELALANSKALYALYNGVDKH' A
#
# COMPACT_ATOMS: atom_id res chain seq x y z
N MET A 1 1.67 -4.26 5.70
CA MET A 1 2.16 -3.87 4.36
C MET A 1 2.23 -2.37 4.34
N ASP A 2 3.43 -1.85 4.09
CA ASP A 2 3.73 -0.44 4.21
C ASP A 2 3.36 0.30 2.92
N PRO A 3 2.86 1.54 3.00
CA PRO A 3 2.57 2.37 1.84
C PRO A 3 3.85 2.68 1.05
N PRO A 4 3.76 2.90 -0.28
CA PRO A 4 4.91 3.25 -1.10
C PRO A 4 5.62 4.51 -0.59
N VAL A 5 6.93 4.39 -0.37
CA VAL A 5 7.79 5.50 0.07
C VAL A 5 8.74 5.91 -1.04
N ILE A 6 9.20 7.16 -0.97
CA ILE A 6 10.26 7.64 -1.85
C ILE A 6 11.54 6.90 -1.48
N VAL A 7 12.23 6.38 -2.49
CA VAL A 7 13.56 5.79 -2.37
C VAL A 7 14.58 6.85 -2.80
N ASP A 8 15.61 7.04 -2.00
CA ASP A 8 16.69 7.99 -2.31
C ASP A 8 17.63 7.46 -3.40
N LYS A 9 18.65 8.26 -3.74
CA LYS A 9 19.60 7.93 -4.80
C LYS A 9 20.46 6.71 -4.48
N ASP A 10 20.59 6.37 -3.21
CA ASP A 10 21.37 5.26 -2.69
C ASP A 10 20.51 3.98 -2.56
N GLY A 11 19.25 4.03 -3.01
CA GLY A 11 18.33 2.89 -2.96
C GLY A 11 17.69 2.69 -1.59
N LYS A 12 17.82 3.64 -0.66
CA LYS A 12 17.26 3.54 0.69
C LYS A 12 15.88 4.16 0.75
N SER A 13 14.93 3.42 1.34
CA SER A 13 13.59 3.91 1.65
C SER A 13 13.65 5.07 2.62
N THR A 14 13.01 6.18 2.25
CA THR A 14 12.81 7.34 3.13
C THR A 14 11.54 7.17 3.97
N LEU A 15 11.29 8.10 4.89
CA LEU A 15 10.03 8.18 5.64
C LEU A 15 8.94 8.96 4.88
N VAL A 16 9.24 9.46 3.69
CA VAL A 16 8.34 10.29 2.90
C VAL A 16 7.53 9.40 1.97
N LEU A 17 6.20 9.53 2.02
CA LEU A 17 5.30 8.80 1.14
C LEU A 17 5.45 9.26 -0.30
N LYS A 18 5.37 8.31 -1.22
CA LYS A 18 5.31 8.59 -2.65
C LYS A 18 3.89 9.05 -3.00
N ALA A 19 3.77 10.10 -3.81
CA ALA A 19 2.47 10.55 -4.33
C ALA A 19 1.82 9.46 -5.20
N GLU A 20 0.49 9.31 -5.11
CA GLU A 20 -0.26 8.24 -5.81
C GLU A 20 -0.03 8.22 -7.33
N GLY A 21 0.09 9.39 -7.97
CA GLY A 21 0.39 9.49 -9.40
C GLY A 21 1.79 9.00 -9.80
N ASN A 22 2.68 8.78 -8.84
CA ASN A 22 4.05 8.31 -9.07
C ASN A 22 4.23 6.82 -8.70
N TRP A 23 3.17 6.15 -8.26
CA TRP A 23 3.22 4.74 -7.92
C TRP A 23 3.49 3.90 -9.17
N SER A 24 4.34 2.88 -9.03
CA SER A 24 4.45 1.85 -10.05
C SER A 24 3.15 1.07 -10.13
N LYS A 25 2.95 0.37 -11.26
CA LYS A 25 1.77 -0.50 -11.43
C LYS A 25 1.69 -1.55 -10.31
N GLU A 26 2.82 -2.17 -9.97
CA GLU A 26 2.91 -3.18 -8.91
C GLU A 26 2.60 -2.60 -7.52
N GLU A 27 3.11 -1.40 -7.21
CA GLU A 27 2.80 -0.71 -5.96
C GLU A 27 1.29 -0.42 -5.84
N GLY A 28 0.66 0.01 -6.93
CA GLY A 28 -0.78 0.27 -6.98
C GLY A 28 -1.62 -1.01 -6.87
N GLU A 29 -1.24 -2.08 -7.56
CA GLU A 29 -1.91 -3.39 -7.46
C GLU A 29 -1.82 -3.96 -6.04
N LEU A 30 -0.67 -3.80 -5.38
CA LEU A 30 -0.46 -4.22 -3.99
C LEU A 30 -1.31 -3.39 -3.01
N ALA A 31 -1.34 -2.07 -3.17
CA ALA A 31 -2.18 -1.18 -2.36
C ALA A 31 -3.68 -1.52 -2.53
N LEU A 32 -4.12 -1.81 -3.75
CA LEU A 32 -5.48 -2.23 -4.04
C LEU A 32 -5.81 -3.59 -3.41
N ALA A 33 -4.90 -4.57 -3.50
CA ALA A 33 -5.05 -5.87 -2.86
C ALA A 33 -5.17 -5.74 -1.33
N ASN A 34 -4.35 -4.87 -0.73
CA ASN A 34 -4.43 -4.56 0.71
C ASN A 34 -5.77 -3.93 1.09
N SER A 35 -6.26 -2.97 0.31
CA SER A 35 -7.57 -2.35 0.54
C SER A 35 -8.69 -3.40 0.53
N LYS A 36 -8.68 -4.32 -0.45
CA LYS A 36 -9.64 -5.42 -0.53
C LYS A 36 -9.53 -6.38 0.66
N ALA A 37 -8.32 -6.74 1.07
CA ALA A 37 -8.10 -7.61 2.23
C ALA A 37 -8.62 -6.96 3.52
N LEU A 38 -8.33 -5.67 3.74
CA LEU A 38 -8.84 -4.92 4.90
C LEU A 38 -10.36 -4.79 4.87
N TYR A 39 -10.95 -4.51 3.70
CA TYR A 39 -12.40 -4.48 3.55
C TYR A 39 -13.03 -5.83 3.86
N ALA A 40 -12.41 -6.93 3.41
CA ALA A 40 -12.85 -8.28 3.71
C ALA A 40 -12.70 -8.62 5.20
N LEU A 41 -11.63 -8.17 5.88
CA LEU A 41 -11.50 -8.34 7.33
C LEU A 41 -12.58 -7.52 8.06
N TYR A 42 -12.79 -6.26 7.68
CA TYR A 42 -13.78 -5.40 8.33
C TYR A 42 -15.21 -5.90 8.18
N ASN A 43 -15.59 -6.37 6.99
CA ASN A 43 -16.95 -6.84 6.69
C ASN A 43 -17.14 -8.35 6.86
N GLY A 44 -16.04 -9.11 6.88
CA GLY A 44 -16.00 -10.56 7.06
C GLY A 44 -15.65 -10.99 8.48
N VAL A 45 -15.48 -10.05 9.43
CA VAL A 45 -15.73 -10.33 10.85
C VAL A 45 -17.23 -10.59 10.97
N ASP A 46 -17.56 -11.85 10.73
CA ASP A 46 -18.83 -12.47 11.00
C ASP A 46 -19.26 -12.12 12.43
N LYS A 47 -20.41 -11.44 12.56
CA LYS A 47 -21.02 -11.11 13.84
C LYS A 47 -21.88 -12.30 14.27
N HIS A 48 -21.23 -13.35 14.76
CA HIS A 48 -21.87 -14.45 15.48
C HIS A 48 -21.42 -14.48 16.94
#